data_AF-A0A8T4ZX69-F1
#
_entry.id   AF-A0A8T4ZX69-F1
#
_cell.length_a   1.000
_cell.length_b   1.000
_cell.length_c   1.000
_cell.angle_alpha   90.00
_cell.angle_beta   90.00
_cell.angle_gamma   90.00
#
_symmetry.space_group_name_H-M   'P 1'
#
loop_
_entity.id
_entity.type
_entity.pdbx_description
1 polymer ?
#
loop_
_entity_poly.entity_id
_entity_poly.type
_entity_poly.pdbx_seq_one_letter_code
_entity_poly.pdbx_strand_id
1 'polypeptide(L)'
;MLGIYKIGLLIAVGLTLIYALQGFYPDFIGVFSNAFPPIIAGAAVVVSGLSLERYWRHAKGQFSVIWLYFTCGLFLWFIGEAVWAGYTLIMGVELPYPSAADIFWIGGYIPFFIALYLYVKLFGSTITKRTLALSMVMTGALTILVTSVLLTPVFTAEENLVAVVMDFAYPILDFHYFPWHY
;
A
#
# COMPACT_ATOMS: atom_id res chain seq x y z
N MET A 1 2.07 -11.57 21.30
CA MET A 1 2.38 -11.55 19.85
C MET A 1 1.64 -12.63 19.04
N LEU A 2 1.28 -13.78 19.63
CA LEU A 2 0.69 -14.91 18.91
C LEU A 2 -0.75 -14.70 18.35
N GLY A 3 -1.48 -13.69 18.84
CA GLY A 3 -2.86 -13.43 18.44
C GLY A 3 -3.01 -12.55 17.20
N ILE A 4 -2.09 -11.59 17.00
CA ILE A 4 -2.22 -10.58 15.93
C ILE A 4 -2.07 -11.20 14.55
N TYR A 5 -1.13 -12.13 14.38
CA TYR A 5 -0.95 -12.81 13.10
C TYR A 5 -2.16 -13.70 12.73
N LYS A 6 -2.86 -14.26 13.74
CA LYS A 6 -4.07 -15.07 13.51
C LYS A 6 -5.21 -14.19 13.02
N ILE A 7 -5.35 -13.00 13.59
CA ILE A 7 -6.33 -12.00 13.15
C ILE A 7 -6.01 -11.58 11.72
N GLY A 8 -4.74 -11.27 11.42
CA GLY A 8 -4.31 -10.94 10.06
C GLY A 8 -4.60 -12.06 9.06
N LEU A 9 -4.33 -13.32 9.43
CA LEU A 9 -4.62 -14.47 8.59
C LEU A 9 -6.14 -14.66 8.37
N LEU A 10 -6.95 -14.48 9.41
CA LEU A 10 -8.42 -14.56 9.29
C LEU A 10 -8.97 -13.47 8.38
N ILE A 11 -8.46 -12.23 8.49
CA ILE A 11 -8.84 -11.14 7.59
C ILE A 11 -8.44 -11.47 6.16
N ALA A 12 -7.20 -11.95 5.93
CA ALA A 12 -6.73 -12.32 4.61
C ALA A 12 -7.58 -13.43 3.98
N VAL A 13 -7.87 -14.50 4.72
CA VAL A 13 -8.74 -15.60 4.25
C VAL A 13 -10.16 -15.08 3.97
N GLY A 14 -10.71 -14.24 4.85
CA GLY A 14 -12.03 -13.64 4.67
C GLY A 14 -12.11 -12.80 3.39
N LEU A 15 -11.14 -11.91 3.17
CA LEU A 15 -11.06 -11.10 1.95
C LEU A 15 -10.90 -11.98 0.71
N THR A 16 -10.04 -13.00 0.75
CA THR A 16 -9.88 -13.94 -0.37
C THR A 16 -11.19 -14.63 -0.71
N LEU A 17 -11.97 -15.07 0.28
CA LEU A 17 -13.28 -15.67 0.02
C LEU A 17 -14.27 -14.67 -0.57
N ILE A 18 -14.28 -13.42 -0.07
CA ILE A 18 -15.13 -12.35 -0.60
C ILE A 18 -14.81 -12.07 -2.08
N TYR A 19 -13.53 -12.01 -2.45
CA TYR A 19 -13.14 -11.79 -3.85
C TYR A 19 -13.29 -13.04 -4.72
N ALA A 20 -13.08 -14.24 -4.19
CA ALA A 20 -13.27 -15.49 -4.94
C ALA A 20 -14.73 -15.72 -5.33
N LEU A 21 -15.68 -15.25 -4.51
CA LEU A 21 -17.12 -15.38 -4.73
C LEU A 21 -17.76 -14.12 -5.34
N GLN A 22 -16.95 -13.16 -5.81
CA GLN A 22 -17.43 -11.87 -6.32
C GLN A 22 -18.50 -11.95 -7.42
N GLY A 23 -18.48 -13.00 -8.24
CA GLY A 23 -19.45 -13.22 -9.32
C GLY A 23 -20.89 -13.44 -8.83
N PHE A 24 -21.08 -13.82 -7.56
CA PHE A 24 -22.41 -14.02 -6.97
C PHE A 24 -23.07 -12.72 -6.48
N TYR A 25 -22.31 -11.64 -6.32
CA TYR A 25 -22.81 -10.37 -5.75
C TYR A 25 -22.13 -9.12 -6.36
N PRO A 26 -22.27 -8.91 -7.69
CA PRO A 26 -21.55 -7.88 -8.42
C PRO A 26 -21.81 -6.45 -7.89
N ASP A 27 -23.04 -6.14 -7.47
CA ASP A 27 -23.37 -4.81 -6.94
C ASP A 27 -22.67 -4.55 -5.59
N PHE A 28 -22.65 -5.55 -4.71
CA PHE A 28 -21.96 -5.46 -3.43
C PHE A 28 -20.45 -5.35 -3.62
N ILE A 29 -19.84 -6.18 -4.47
CA ILE A 29 -18.38 -6.16 -4.63
C ILE A 29 -17.91 -4.86 -5.27
N GLY A 30 -18.71 -4.26 -6.17
CA GLY A 30 -18.44 -2.94 -6.72
C GLY A 30 -18.38 -1.88 -5.63
N VAL A 31 -19.39 -1.80 -4.77
CA VAL A 31 -19.39 -0.82 -3.67
C VAL A 31 -18.29 -1.14 -2.65
N PHE A 32 -18.15 -2.40 -2.26
CA PHE A 32 -17.17 -2.84 -1.26
C PHE A 32 -15.73 -2.53 -1.69
N SER A 33 -15.36 -2.88 -2.93
CA SER A 33 -14.00 -2.68 -3.43
C SER A 33 -13.62 -1.22 -3.57
N ASN A 34 -14.60 -0.33 -3.76
CA ASN A 34 -14.36 1.11 -3.88
C ASN A 34 -14.49 1.87 -2.56
N ALA A 35 -15.25 1.35 -1.59
CA ALA A 35 -15.45 1.99 -0.29
C ALA A 35 -14.48 1.49 0.80
N PHE A 36 -14.10 0.21 0.75
CA PHE A 36 -13.27 -0.41 1.78
C PHE A 36 -11.84 0.18 1.83
N PRO A 37 -11.11 0.34 0.71
CA PRO A 37 -9.76 0.89 0.72
C PRO A 37 -9.62 2.28 1.38
N PRO A 38 -10.41 3.32 1.06
CA PRO A 38 -10.29 4.61 1.71
C PRO A 38 -10.65 4.57 3.20
N ILE A 39 -11.58 3.70 3.62
CA ILE A 39 -11.90 3.52 5.04
C ILE A 39 -10.69 2.96 5.80
N ILE A 40 -10.05 1.92 5.26
CA ILE A 40 -8.86 1.31 5.87
C ILE A 40 -7.69 2.29 5.87
N ALA A 41 -7.44 3.00 4.76
CA ALA A 41 -6.40 4.02 4.68
C ALA A 41 -6.64 5.15 5.69
N GLY A 42 -7.88 5.63 5.82
CA GLY A 42 -8.26 6.65 6.82
C GLY A 42 -8.07 6.17 8.26
N ALA A 43 -8.48 4.93 8.57
CA ALA A 43 -8.23 4.33 9.88
C ALA A 43 -6.72 4.20 10.17
N ALA A 44 -5.92 3.83 9.17
CA ALA A 44 -4.47 3.76 9.30
C ALA A 44 -3.84 5.13 9.55
N VAL A 45 -4.30 6.19 8.89
CA VAL A 45 -3.88 7.58 9.16
C VAL A 45 -4.20 7.98 10.61
N VAL A 46 -5.41 7.68 11.10
CA VAL A 46 -5.79 8.00 12.47
C VAL A 46 -4.90 7.26 13.48
N VAL A 47 -4.73 5.96 13.32
CA VAL A 47 -3.92 5.14 14.25
C VAL A 47 -2.44 5.55 14.21
N SER A 48 -1.90 5.83 13.02
CA SER A 48 -0.51 6.29 12.88
C SER A 48 -0.32 7.70 13.44
N GLY A 49 -1.29 8.61 13.26
CA GLY A 49 -1.29 9.94 13.86
C GLY A 49 -1.34 9.92 15.39
N LEU A 50 -2.17 9.06 15.98
CA LEU A 50 -2.18 8.85 17.45
C LEU A 50 -0.86 8.29 17.96
N SER A 51 -0.24 7.38 17.20
CA SER A 51 1.08 6.83 17.53
C SER A 51 2.15 7.91 17.45
N LEU A 52 2.15 8.70 16.38
CA LEU A 52 3.03 9.86 16.19
C LEU A 52 2.91 10.84 17.36
N GLU A 53 1.69 11.25 17.73
CA GLU A 53 1.46 12.17 18.84
C GLU A 53 2.08 11.63 20.14
N ARG A 54 1.82 10.36 20.45
CA ARG A 54 2.35 9.69 21.65
C ARG A 54 3.88 9.70 21.67
N TYR A 55 4.53 9.30 20.58
CA TYR A 55 5.99 9.27 20.51
C TYR A 55 6.61 10.66 20.43
N TRP A 56 5.94 11.62 19.84
CA TRP A 56 6.38 13.02 19.80
C TRP A 56 6.35 13.67 21.19
N ARG A 57 5.34 13.35 22.01
CA ARG A 57 5.21 13.92 23.36
C ARG A 57 6.13 13.27 24.39
N HIS A 58 6.32 11.95 24.32
CA HIS A 58 7.00 11.20 25.38
C HIS A 58 8.44 10.78 25.08
N ALA A 59 8.79 10.55 23.81
CA ALA A 59 10.06 9.89 23.45
C ALA A 59 10.99 10.77 22.60
N LYS A 60 10.53 11.97 22.18
CA LYS A 60 11.23 13.00 21.38
C LYS A 60 12.57 12.50 20.81
N GLY A 61 12.52 11.82 19.67
CA GLY A 61 13.71 11.21 19.09
C GLY A 61 13.50 10.70 17.66
N GLN A 62 14.48 9.97 17.15
CA GLN A 62 14.49 9.43 15.79
C GLN A 62 13.25 8.57 15.48
N PHE A 63 12.66 7.93 16.48
CA PHE A 63 11.42 7.16 16.33
C PHE A 63 10.20 8.03 16.02
N SER A 64 10.11 9.23 16.59
CA SER A 64 9.03 10.17 16.28
C SER A 64 9.12 10.67 14.84
N VAL A 65 10.34 10.83 14.31
CA VAL A 65 10.59 11.19 12.90
C VAL A 65 10.17 10.06 11.96
N ILE A 66 10.45 8.80 12.31
CA ILE A 66 9.95 7.63 11.57
C ILE A 66 8.42 7.66 11.47
N TRP A 67 7.74 7.85 12.60
CA TRP A 67 6.27 7.93 12.63
C TRP A 67 5.72 9.11 11.85
N LEU A 68 6.44 10.25 11.81
CA LEU A 68 6.03 11.41 11.02
C LEU A 68 6.00 11.06 9.54
N TYR A 69 7.12 10.57 9.01
CA TYR A 69 7.20 10.18 7.60
C TYR A 69 6.23 9.04 7.25
N PHE A 70 6.06 8.06 8.16
CA PHE A 70 5.10 6.98 7.96
C PHE A 70 3.66 7.49 7.89
N THR A 71 3.28 8.41 8.78
CA THR A 71 1.95 9.03 8.80
C THR A 71 1.73 9.89 7.56
N CYS A 72 2.75 10.64 7.11
CA CYS A 72 2.69 11.41 5.86
C CYS A 72 2.45 10.51 4.64
N GLY A 73 3.12 9.37 4.55
CA GLY A 73 2.88 8.41 3.46
C GLY A 73 1.47 7.84 3.51
N LEU A 74 0.97 7.45 4.68
CA LEU A 74 -0.42 6.98 4.85
C LEU A 74 -1.43 8.07 4.48
N PHE A 75 -1.14 9.32 4.81
CA PHE A 75 -2.02 10.44 4.50
C PHE A 75 -2.09 10.70 3.00
N LEU A 76 -0.96 10.68 2.30
CA LEU A 76 -0.94 10.77 0.84
C LEU A 76 -1.68 9.58 0.21
N TRP A 77 -1.43 8.36 0.69
CA TRP A 77 -2.15 7.17 0.23
C TRP A 77 -3.67 7.33 0.41
N PHE A 78 -4.11 7.77 1.58
CA PHE A 78 -5.51 8.04 1.87
C PHE A 78 -6.12 9.08 0.92
N ILE A 79 -5.38 10.13 0.55
CA ILE A 79 -5.87 11.10 -0.44
C ILE A 79 -6.04 10.42 -1.80
N GLY A 80 -5.11 9.57 -2.23
CA GLY A 80 -5.24 8.77 -3.46
C GLY A 80 -6.50 7.91 -3.46
N GLU A 81 -6.72 7.15 -2.38
CA GLU A 81 -7.93 6.32 -2.20
C GLU A 81 -9.21 7.16 -2.16
N ALA A 82 -9.19 8.33 -1.52
CA ALA A 82 -10.34 9.22 -1.44
C ALA A 82 -10.67 9.85 -2.81
N VAL A 83 -9.66 10.20 -3.60
CA VAL A 83 -9.85 10.65 -4.98
C VAL A 83 -10.47 9.52 -5.79
N TRP A 84 -9.90 8.31 -5.75
CA TRP A 84 -10.42 7.16 -6.48
C TRP A 84 -11.88 6.86 -6.13
N ALA A 85 -12.19 6.77 -4.83
CA ALA A 85 -13.55 6.56 -4.35
C ALA A 85 -14.51 7.69 -4.74
N GLY A 86 -14.03 8.94 -4.83
CA GLY A 86 -14.82 10.05 -5.34
C GLY A 86 -15.24 9.84 -6.80
N TYR A 87 -14.31 9.40 -7.66
CA TYR A 87 -14.62 9.08 -9.06
C TYR A 87 -15.60 7.91 -9.17
N THR A 88 -15.34 6.80 -8.46
CA THR A 88 -16.12 5.57 -8.65
C THR A 88 -17.45 5.56 -7.90
N LEU A 89 -17.50 6.06 -6.66
CA LEU A 89 -18.71 6.01 -5.83
C LEU A 89 -19.60 7.25 -5.96
N ILE A 90 -19.03 8.43 -6.20
CA ILE A 90 -19.79 9.69 -6.26
C ILE A 90 -20.11 10.04 -7.71
N MET A 91 -19.11 10.02 -8.59
CA MET A 91 -19.30 10.36 -10.00
C MET A 91 -19.76 9.16 -10.85
N GLY A 92 -19.58 7.93 -10.36
CA GLY A 92 -19.99 6.72 -11.07
C GLY A 92 -19.20 6.47 -12.36
N VAL A 93 -17.98 7.00 -12.45
CA VAL A 93 -17.11 6.85 -13.61
C VAL A 93 -15.83 6.13 -13.22
N GLU A 94 -15.23 5.43 -14.17
CA GLU A 94 -13.90 4.87 -13.99
C GLU A 94 -12.87 6.00 -13.83
N LEU A 95 -11.87 5.76 -12.98
CA LEU A 95 -10.79 6.71 -12.77
C LEU A 95 -9.96 6.80 -14.06
N PRO A 96 -9.82 7.99 -14.68
CA PRO A 96 -9.05 8.13 -15.90
C PRO A 96 -7.58 7.80 -15.62
N TYR A 97 -6.95 6.98 -16.46
CA TYR A 97 -5.56 6.57 -16.28
C TYR A 97 -4.63 7.23 -17.32
N PRO A 98 -3.51 7.85 -16.91
CA PRO A 98 -3.11 8.24 -15.56
C PRO A 98 -4.02 9.33 -14.94
N SER A 99 -4.09 9.35 -13.60
CA SER A 99 -5.04 10.13 -12.81
C SER A 99 -4.39 11.10 -11.80
N ALA A 100 -5.21 11.95 -11.19
CA ALA A 100 -4.78 12.76 -10.04
C ALA A 100 -4.48 11.91 -8.78
N ALA A 101 -5.08 10.72 -8.64
CA ALA A 101 -4.80 9.81 -7.53
C ALA A 101 -3.36 9.26 -7.60
N ASP A 102 -2.82 9.04 -8.82
CA ASP A 102 -1.45 8.56 -9.03
C ASP A 102 -0.40 9.49 -8.45
N ILE A 103 -0.65 10.81 -8.47
CA ILE A 103 0.24 11.81 -7.85
C ILE A 103 0.38 11.53 -6.35
N PHE A 104 -0.71 11.17 -5.69
CA PHE A 104 -0.75 10.91 -4.25
C PHE A 104 -0.25 9.51 -3.91
N TRP A 105 -0.61 8.48 -4.67
CA TRP A 105 -0.09 7.12 -4.48
C TRP A 105 1.42 7.06 -4.67
N ILE A 106 1.93 7.53 -5.81
CA ILE A 106 3.38 7.58 -6.11
C ILE A 106 4.09 8.51 -5.13
N GLY A 107 3.51 9.69 -4.88
CA GLY A 107 4.03 10.63 -3.90
C GLY A 107 4.13 10.04 -2.49
N GLY A 108 3.22 9.13 -2.12
CA GLY A 108 3.19 8.41 -0.86
C GLY A 108 4.39 7.50 -0.62
N TYR A 109 4.95 6.89 -1.68
CA TYR A 109 6.15 6.04 -1.54
C TYR A 109 7.35 6.82 -1.01
N ILE A 110 7.51 8.11 -1.36
CA ILE A 110 8.66 8.92 -0.95
C ILE A 110 8.80 9.01 0.59
N PRO A 111 7.82 9.56 1.35
CA PRO A 111 7.93 9.62 2.79
C PRO A 111 7.95 8.23 3.41
N PHE A 112 7.26 7.27 2.83
CA PHE A 112 7.33 5.92 3.35
C PHE A 112 8.72 5.28 3.23
N PHE A 113 9.44 5.48 2.12
CA PHE A 113 10.83 5.04 1.96
C PHE A 113 11.74 5.68 3.00
N ILE A 114 11.54 6.97 3.28
CA ILE A 114 12.29 7.68 4.33
C ILE A 114 11.99 7.05 5.71
N ALA A 115 10.72 6.79 6.02
CA ALA A 115 10.31 6.15 7.27
C ALA A 115 10.95 4.77 7.43
N LEU A 116 10.90 3.94 6.39
CA LEU A 116 11.47 2.61 6.37
C LEU A 116 13.00 2.65 6.54
N TYR A 117 13.69 3.50 5.79
CA TYR A 117 15.14 3.69 5.92
C TYR A 117 15.55 4.07 7.35
N LEU A 118 14.86 5.04 7.94
CA LEU A 118 15.13 5.47 9.31
C LEU A 118 14.83 4.37 10.33
N TYR A 119 13.77 3.59 10.13
CA TYR A 119 13.41 2.47 10.99
C TYR A 119 14.49 1.37 10.96
N VAL A 120 14.94 0.97 9.77
CA VAL A 120 16.01 -0.03 9.61
C VAL A 120 17.32 0.49 10.21
N LYS A 121 17.65 1.76 10.00
CA LYS A 121 18.84 2.38 10.62
C LYS A 121 18.79 2.34 12.15
N LEU A 122 17.60 2.49 12.73
CA LEU A 122 17.41 2.52 14.18
C LEU A 122 17.40 1.12 14.81
N PHE A 123 16.83 0.11 14.15
CA PHE A 123 16.60 -1.23 14.72
C PHE A 123 17.32 -2.38 13.99
N GLY A 124 18.13 -2.08 12.98
CA GLY A 124 18.72 -3.08 12.07
C GLY A 124 19.58 -4.14 12.77
N SER A 125 20.20 -3.82 13.91
CA SER A 125 20.98 -4.79 14.70
C SER A 125 20.16 -5.94 15.29
N THR A 126 18.83 -5.81 15.35
CA THR A 126 17.91 -6.82 15.91
C THR A 126 17.28 -7.72 14.83
N ILE A 127 17.42 -7.36 13.55
CA ILE A 127 16.80 -8.09 12.43
C ILE A 127 17.74 -9.22 11.99
N THR A 128 17.26 -10.46 12.01
CA THR A 128 18.07 -11.61 11.57
C THR A 128 18.09 -11.72 10.04
N LYS A 129 19.23 -12.12 9.47
CA LYS A 129 19.39 -12.37 8.02
C LYS A 129 18.36 -13.36 7.46
N ARG A 130 17.93 -14.33 8.28
CA ARG A 130 16.92 -15.33 7.91
C ARG A 130 15.54 -14.70 7.75
N THR A 131 15.11 -13.87 8.70
CA THR A 131 13.83 -13.15 8.62
C THR A 131 13.81 -12.24 7.40
N LEU A 132 14.91 -11.53 7.14
CA LEU A 132 15.07 -10.68 5.98
C LEU A 132 14.95 -11.48 4.67
N ALA A 133 15.73 -12.55 4.51
CA ALA A 133 15.72 -13.37 3.30
C ALA A 133 14.32 -13.94 3.01
N LEU A 134 13.61 -14.40 4.04
CA LEU A 134 12.23 -14.88 3.90
C LEU A 134 11.28 -13.76 3.45
N SER A 135 11.37 -12.57 4.06
CA SER A 135 10.58 -11.41 3.63
C SER A 135 10.86 -11.03 2.18
N MET A 136 12.12 -11.03 1.75
CA MET A 136 12.50 -10.70 0.36
C MET A 136 11.96 -11.72 -0.63
N VAL A 137 12.14 -13.02 -0.36
CA VAL A 137 11.64 -14.08 -1.24
C VAL A 137 10.12 -14.02 -1.36
N MET A 138 9.41 -13.88 -0.24
CA MET A 138 7.94 -13.81 -0.24
C MET A 138 7.43 -12.60 -1.03
N THR A 139 8.06 -11.45 -0.83
CA THR A 139 7.67 -10.19 -1.48
C THR A 139 8.00 -10.18 -2.95
N GLY A 140 9.20 -10.63 -3.33
CA GLY A 140 9.60 -10.73 -4.72
C GLY A 140 8.76 -11.75 -5.48
N ALA A 141 8.45 -12.89 -4.87
CA ALA A 141 7.54 -13.87 -5.46
C ALA A 141 6.14 -13.29 -5.67
N LEU A 142 5.60 -12.56 -4.67
CA LEU A 142 4.28 -11.93 -4.79
C LEU A 142 4.28 -10.83 -5.85
N THR A 143 5.32 -10.00 -5.90
CA THR A 143 5.43 -8.93 -6.89
C THR A 143 5.53 -9.49 -8.30
N ILE A 144 6.39 -10.48 -8.53
CA ILE A 144 6.50 -11.14 -9.84
C ILE A 144 5.16 -11.78 -10.23
N LEU A 145 4.50 -12.45 -9.29
CA LEU A 145 3.19 -13.06 -9.54
C LEU A 145 2.15 -12.01 -9.97
N VAL A 146 1.98 -10.94 -9.18
CA VAL A 146 1.00 -9.88 -9.45
C VAL A 146 1.32 -9.17 -10.77
N THR A 147 2.56 -8.75 -10.95
CA THR A 147 3.02 -8.02 -12.14
C THR A 147 2.93 -8.86 -13.41
N SER A 148 3.22 -10.17 -13.34
CA SER A 148 3.12 -11.05 -14.53
C SER A 148 1.69 -11.18 -15.06
N VAL A 149 0.70 -11.16 -14.17
CA VAL A 149 -0.72 -11.19 -14.53
C VAL A 149 -1.15 -9.83 -15.08
N LEU A 150 -0.71 -8.74 -14.44
CA LEU A 150 -1.17 -7.38 -14.76
C LEU A 150 -0.48 -6.74 -15.98
N LEU A 151 0.76 -7.11 -16.32
CA LEU A 151 1.46 -6.54 -17.48
C LEU A 151 1.15 -7.22 -18.82
N THR A 152 0.52 -8.39 -18.80
CA THR A 152 0.17 -9.12 -20.04
C THR A 152 -0.69 -8.27 -21.00
N PRO A 153 -1.71 -7.51 -20.55
CA PRO A 153 -2.49 -6.62 -21.41
C PRO A 153 -1.70 -5.40 -21.91
N VAL A 154 -0.77 -4.86 -21.09
CA VAL A 154 0.02 -3.66 -21.40
C VAL A 154 0.89 -3.85 -22.65
N PHE A 155 1.49 -5.03 -22.81
CA PHE A 155 2.31 -5.33 -24.01
C PHE A 155 1.49 -5.44 -25.31
N THR A 156 0.16 -5.50 -25.21
CA THR A 156 -0.73 -5.65 -26.37
C THR A 156 -1.50 -4.38 -26.73
N ALA A 157 -1.39 -3.32 -25.93
CA ALA A 157 -2.10 -2.06 -26.11
C ALA A 157 -1.20 -0.97 -26.71
N GLU A 158 -1.72 -0.17 -27.65
CA GLU A 158 -1.07 1.07 -28.10
C GLU A 158 -1.35 2.18 -27.07
N GLU A 159 -0.49 2.31 -26.07
CA GLU A 159 -0.63 3.29 -25.00
C GLU A 159 0.31 4.49 -25.14
N ASN A 160 -0.04 5.60 -24.48
CA ASN A 160 0.82 6.78 -24.45
C ASN A 160 2.03 6.56 -23.52
N LEU A 161 3.12 7.32 -23.73
CA LEU A 161 4.35 7.16 -22.96
C LEU A 161 4.15 7.32 -21.44
N VAL A 162 3.20 8.16 -21.02
CA VAL A 162 2.93 8.40 -19.59
C VAL A 162 2.31 7.16 -18.94
N ALA A 163 1.33 6.51 -19.58
CA ALA A 163 0.74 5.26 -19.09
C ALA A 163 1.80 4.16 -18.97
N VAL A 164 2.64 3.99 -20.00
CA VAL A 164 3.76 3.02 -19.95
C VAL A 164 4.69 3.28 -18.77
N VAL A 165 5.07 4.54 -18.53
CA VAL A 165 5.92 4.88 -17.37
C VAL A 165 5.23 4.53 -16.05
N MET A 166 3.93 4.79 -15.92
CA MET A 166 3.15 4.47 -14.73
C MET A 166 3.01 2.95 -14.54
N ASP A 167 2.78 2.18 -15.61
CA ASP A 167 2.66 0.72 -15.59
C ASP A 167 3.94 0.03 -15.11
N PHE A 168 5.10 0.62 -15.39
CA PHE A 168 6.37 0.16 -14.82
C PHE A 168 6.61 0.72 -13.43
N ALA A 169 6.20 1.97 -13.15
CA ALA A 169 6.40 2.61 -11.86
C ALA A 169 5.71 1.84 -10.72
N TYR A 170 4.46 1.40 -10.89
CA TYR A 170 3.74 0.68 -9.83
C TYR A 170 4.41 -0.63 -9.40
N PRO A 171 4.68 -1.60 -10.31
CA PRO A 171 5.44 -2.80 -9.98
C PRO A 171 6.80 -2.51 -9.39
N ILE A 172 7.55 -1.52 -9.92
CA ILE A 172 8.87 -1.18 -9.42
C ILE A 172 8.76 -0.61 -8.01
N LEU A 173 7.81 0.30 -7.77
CA LEU A 173 7.62 0.95 -6.49
C LEU A 173 7.10 -0.06 -5.47
N ASP A 174 6.10 -0.87 -5.78
CA ASP A 174 5.62 -1.98 -4.93
C ASP A 174 6.73 -2.97 -4.61
N PHE A 175 7.50 -3.31 -5.64
CA PHE A 175 8.67 -4.15 -5.47
C PHE A 175 9.72 -3.47 -4.64
N HIS A 176 9.93 -2.14 -4.71
CA HIS A 176 10.90 -1.38 -3.92
C HIS A 176 10.43 -1.16 -2.49
N TYR A 177 9.13 -1.01 -2.31
CA TYR A 177 8.47 -0.61 -1.08
C TYR A 177 8.59 -1.63 0.05
N PHE A 178 9.01 -2.85 -0.26
CA PHE A 178 8.83 -3.96 0.68
C PHE A 178 10.02 -4.93 0.81
N PRO A 179 11.03 -4.95 -0.07
CA PRO A 179 12.24 -5.73 0.13
C PRO A 179 13.54 -5.14 -0.50
N TRP A 180 13.88 -3.86 -0.32
CA TRP A 180 15.14 -3.34 -0.86
C TRP A 180 15.72 -2.24 0.04
N HIS A 181 16.88 -2.34 0.70
CA HIS A 181 17.95 -3.33 0.78
C HIS A 181 18.69 -3.07 2.11
N TYR A 182 19.05 -4.10 2.89
CA TYR A 182 20.35 -4.29 3.56
C TYR A 182 20.48 -5.74 4.06
#